data_AF-A0A7V0LUE8-F1
#
_entry.id   AF-A0A7V0LUE8-F1
#
_cell.length_a   1.000
_cell.length_b   1.000
_cell.length_c   1.000
_cell.angle_alpha   90.00
_cell.angle_beta   90.00
_cell.angle_gamma   90.00
#
_symmetry.space_group_name_H-M   'P 1'
#
loop_
_entity.id
_entity.type
_entity.pdbx_description
1 polymer ?
#
loop_
_entity_poly.entity_id
_entity_poly.type
_entity_poly.pdbx_seq_one_letter_code
_entity_poly.pdbx_strand_id
1 'polypeptide(L)'
;MKIEDLLEEAKFYFVSQKYDLAEKFFKEVLKKEPGNKEALFNLALLYEVTNQFDQAKEYFERVLQVDPSNKEARDHLDKLTEL
;
A
#
# COMPACT_ATOMS: atom_id res chain seq x y z
N MET A 1 -13.77 10.90 10.15
CA MET A 1 -13.92 10.07 8.94
C MET A 1 -13.83 8.62 9.32
N LYS A 2 -14.67 7.81 8.69
CA LYS A 2 -14.62 6.35 8.79
C LYS A 2 -13.44 5.83 7.97
N ILE A 3 -13.08 4.56 8.15
CA ILE A 3 -11.94 3.97 7.42
C ILE A 3 -12.23 3.88 5.93
N GLU A 4 -13.49 3.61 5.58
CA GLU A 4 -13.97 3.55 4.20
C GLU A 4 -13.79 4.89 3.48
N ASP A 5 -14.18 6.00 4.12
CA ASP A 5 -14.00 7.35 3.57
C ASP A 5 -12.51 7.65 3.30
N LEU A 6 -11.63 7.27 4.24
CA LEU A 6 -10.18 7.46 4.12
C LEU A 6 -9.60 6.64 2.97
N LEU A 7 -10.05 5.38 2.80
CA LEU A 7 -9.62 4.51 1.71
C LEU A 7 -10.09 5.03 0.35
N GLU A 8 -11.31 5.53 0.25
CA GLU A 8 -11.84 6.12 -0.99
C GLU A 8 -11.05 7.37 -1.40
N GLU A 9 -10.77 8.28 -0.45
CA GLU A 9 -9.93 9.45 -0.70
C GLU A 9 -8.51 9.06 -1.12
N ALA A 10 -7.89 8.10 -0.42
CA ALA A 10 -6.55 7.62 -0.75
C ALA A 10 -6.48 7.08 -2.19
N LYS A 11 -7.44 6.22 -2.57
CA LYS A 11 -7.54 5.65 -3.91
C LYS A 11 -7.80 6.72 -4.97
N PHE A 12 -8.67 7.69 -4.68
CA PHE A 12 -8.92 8.82 -5.58
C PHE A 12 -7.65 9.63 -5.84
N TYR A 13 -6.88 9.95 -4.80
CA TYR A 13 -5.62 10.68 -4.95
C TYR A 13 -4.56 9.86 -5.69
N PHE A 14 -4.53 8.55 -5.48
CA PHE A 14 -3.62 7.63 -6.18
C PHE A 14 -3.89 7.64 -7.69
N VAL A 15 -5.15 7.46 -8.11
CA VAL A 15 -5.55 7.51 -9.52
C VAL A 15 -5.34 8.90 -10.12
N SER A 16 -5.45 9.95 -9.30
CA SER A 16 -5.15 11.33 -9.69
C SER A 16 -3.65 11.67 -9.73
N GLN A 17 -2.76 10.69 -9.49
CA GLN A 17 -1.30 10.84 -9.42
C GLN A 17 -0.81 11.84 -8.36
N LYS A 18 -1.65 12.14 -7.38
CA LYS A 18 -1.31 12.99 -6.23
C LYS A 18 -0.75 12.11 -5.12
N TYR A 19 0.43 11.55 -5.36
CA TYR A 19 1.03 10.51 -4.52
C TYR A 19 1.23 10.95 -3.06
N ASP A 20 1.65 12.18 -2.80
CA ASP A 20 1.81 12.69 -1.42
C ASP A 20 0.50 12.65 -0.62
N LEU A 21 -0.63 12.95 -1.28
CA LEU A 21 -1.95 12.90 -0.64
C LEU A 21 -2.41 11.46 -0.48
N ALA A 22 -2.24 10.63 -1.51
CA ALA A 22 -2.57 9.21 -1.42
C ALA A 22 -1.82 8.52 -0.28
N GLU A 23 -0.50 8.76 -0.17
CA GLU A 23 0.35 8.24 0.90
C GLU A 23 -0.15 8.69 2.28
N LYS A 24 -0.45 9.99 2.43
CA LYS A 24 -1.02 10.54 3.67
C LYS A 24 -2.27 9.79 4.07
N PHE A 25 -3.23 9.61 3.17
CA PHE A 25 -4.51 8.96 3.49
C PHE A 25 -4.37 7.46 3.75
N PHE A 26 -3.54 6.73 2.99
CA PHE A 26 -3.25 5.33 3.31
C PHE A 26 -2.59 5.19 4.69
N LYS A 27 -1.65 6.07 5.05
CA LYS A 27 -1.05 6.09 6.39
C LYS A 27 -2.08 6.39 7.48
N GLU A 28 -3.05 7.28 7.25
CA GLU A 28 -4.14 7.52 8.21
C GLU A 28 -5.05 6.29 8.39
N VAL A 29 -5.31 5.51 7.33
CA VAL A 29 -5.98 4.21 7.46
C VAL A 29 -5.16 3.29 8.36
N LEU A 30 -3.86 3.16 8.11
CA LEU A 30 -2.97 2.28 8.87
C LEU A 30 -2.75 2.72 10.32
N LYS A 31 -2.91 4.01 10.64
CA LYS A 31 -2.93 4.48 12.03
C LYS A 31 -4.16 3.98 12.80
N LYS A 32 -5.29 3.80 12.10
CA LYS A 32 -6.55 3.30 12.69
C LYS A 32 -6.60 1.78 12.70
N GLU A 33 -6.17 1.15 11.61
CA GLU A 33 -6.07 -0.29 11.43
C GLU A 33 -4.70 -0.67 10.87
N PRO A 34 -3.71 -0.96 11.74
CA PRO A 34 -2.35 -1.28 11.31
C PRO A 34 -2.22 -2.50 10.38
N GLY A 35 -3.22 -3.40 10.41
CA GLY A 35 -3.32 -4.59 9.56
C GLY A 35 -4.31 -4.46 8.41
N ASN A 36 -4.77 -3.24 8.06
CA ASN A 36 -5.70 -3.08 6.94
C ASN A 36 -4.99 -3.46 5.63
N LYS A 37 -5.37 -4.62 5.09
CA LYS A 37 -4.70 -5.24 3.94
C LYS A 37 -4.75 -4.37 2.69
N GLU A 38 -5.89 -3.73 2.45
CA GLU A 38 -6.08 -2.86 1.28
C GLU A 38 -5.19 -1.62 1.35
N ALA A 39 -5.08 -0.98 2.52
CA ALA A 39 -4.20 0.16 2.70
C ALA A 39 -2.72 -0.23 2.61
N LEU A 40 -2.32 -1.37 3.20
CA LEU A 40 -0.95 -1.88 3.08
C LEU A 40 -0.57 -2.13 1.62
N PHE A 41 -1.46 -2.81 0.88
CA PHE A 41 -1.22 -3.18 -0.51
C PHE A 41 -1.15 -1.95 -1.44
N ASN A 42 -2.12 -1.04 -1.34
CA ASN A 42 -2.11 0.16 -2.17
C ASN A 42 -0.95 1.12 -1.83
N LEU A 43 -0.52 1.16 -0.57
CA LEU A 43 0.66 1.94 -0.18
C LEU A 43 1.95 1.31 -0.71
N ALA A 44 2.04 -0.02 -0.76
CA ALA A 44 3.15 -0.72 -1.43
C ALA A 44 3.20 -0.39 -2.93
N LEU A 45 2.06 -0.45 -3.63
CA LEU A 45 1.96 -0.05 -5.03
C LEU A 45 2.35 1.41 -5.26
N LEU A 46 1.94 2.32 -4.37
CA LEU A 46 2.35 3.72 -4.40
C LEU A 46 3.86 3.89 -4.35
N TYR A 47 4.52 3.17 -3.43
CA TYR A 47 5.98 3.20 -3.37
C TYR A 47 6.63 2.57 -4.59
N GLU A 48 6.07 1.50 -5.16
CA GLU A 48 6.59 0.91 -6.40
C GLU A 48 6.51 1.91 -7.58
N VAL A 49 5.35 2.55 -7.82
CA VAL A 49 5.19 3.48 -8.95
C VAL A 49 5.99 4.78 -8.79
N THR A 50 6.38 5.12 -7.56
CA THR A 50 7.25 6.26 -7.26
C THR A 50 8.73 5.88 -7.13
N ASN A 51 9.10 4.65 -7.51
CA ASN A 51 10.46 4.09 -7.47
C ASN A 51 11.09 4.02 -6.06
N GLN A 52 10.28 4.04 -5.01
CA GLN A 52 10.70 3.88 -3.62
C GLN A 52 10.70 2.38 -3.25
N PHE A 53 11.55 1.60 -3.92
CA PHE A 53 11.47 0.13 -3.89
C PHE A 53 11.66 -0.49 -2.51
N ASP A 54 12.50 0.08 -1.65
CA ASP A 54 12.71 -0.44 -0.29
C ASP A 54 11.43 -0.36 0.54
N GLN A 55 10.70 0.75 0.44
CA GLN A 55 9.41 0.91 1.10
C GLN A 55 8.36 0.00 0.47
N ALA A 56 8.33 -0.12 -0.86
CA ALA A 56 7.41 -1.04 -1.53
C ALA A 56 7.58 -2.48 -1.01
N LYS A 57 8.83 -2.98 -0.90
CA LYS A 57 9.16 -4.29 -0.33
C LYS A 57 8.63 -4.42 1.10
N GLU A 58 8.95 -3.47 1.98
CA GLU A 58 8.49 -3.48 3.38
C GLU A 58 6.95 -3.61 3.48
N TYR A 59 6.21 -2.84 2.68
CA TYR A 59 4.76 -2.88 2.74
C TYR A 59 4.16 -4.15 2.10
N PHE A 60 4.74 -4.69 1.03
CA PHE A 60 4.33 -6.00 0.50
C PHE A 60 4.59 -7.14 1.49
N GLU A 61 5.72 -7.12 2.19
CA GLU A 61 6.00 -8.06 3.28
C GLU A 61 4.94 -7.97 4.38
N ARG A 62 4.54 -6.75 4.77
CA ARG A 62 3.46 -6.54 5.75
C ARG A 62 2.11 -7.04 5.24
N VAL A 63 1.79 -6.92 3.95
CA VAL A 63 0.59 -7.55 3.37
C VAL A 63 0.64 -9.06 3.59
N LEU A 64 1.78 -9.70 3.30
CA LEU A 64 1.97 -11.15 3.46
C LEU A 64 1.98 -11.61 4.93
N GLN A 65 2.33 -10.73 5.88
CA GLN A 65 2.19 -11.02 7.31
C GLN A 65 0.71 -11.11 7.74
N VAL A 66 -0.15 -10.27 7.18
CA VAL A 66 -1.61 -10.27 7.48
C VAL A 66 -2.36 -11.27 6.61
N ASP A 67 -1.90 -11.49 5.38
CA ASP A 67 -2.46 -12.44 4.41
C ASP A 67 -1.36 -13.18 3.64
N PRO A 68 -0.85 -14.28 4.23
CA PRO A 68 0.19 -15.09 3.59
C PRO A 68 -0.21 -15.68 2.23
N SER A 69 -1.51 -15.72 1.93
CA SER A 69 -2.08 -16.27 0.70
C SER A 69 -2.25 -15.23 -0.41
N ASN A 70 -1.95 -13.95 -0.14
CA ASN A 70 -2.05 -12.89 -1.14
C ASN A 70 -0.98 -13.09 -2.23
N LYS A 71 -1.38 -13.74 -3.33
CA LYS A 71 -0.50 -14.03 -4.46
C LYS A 71 0.01 -12.75 -5.12
N GLU A 72 -0.84 -11.72 -5.24
CA GLU A 72 -0.48 -10.47 -5.89
C GLU A 72 0.67 -9.76 -5.15
N ALA A 73 0.58 -9.66 -3.82
CA ALA A 73 1.65 -9.09 -3.01
C ALA A 73 2.96 -9.87 -3.12
N ARG A 74 2.88 -11.21 -3.22
CA ARG A 74 4.05 -12.07 -3.43
C ARG A 74 4.67 -11.84 -4.81
N ASP A 75 3.87 -11.80 -5.87
CA ASP A 75 4.35 -11.56 -7.24
C ASP A 75 5.08 -10.21 -7.36
N HIS A 76 4.54 -9.14 -6.73
CA HIS A 76 5.19 -7.84 -6.69
C HIS A 76 6.50 -7.84 -5.89
N LEU A 77 6.50 -8.48 -4.71
CA LEU A 77 7.70 -8.59 -3.88
C LEU A 77 8.83 -9.35 -4.59
N ASP A 78 8.51 -10.49 -5.20
CA ASP A 78 9.48 -11.33 -5.93
C ASP A 78 10.14 -10.49 -7.04
N LYS A 79 9.34 -9.81 -7.87
CA LYS A 79 9.84 -8.91 -8.92
C LYS A 79 10.77 -7.81 -8.39
N LEU A 80 10.46 -7.23 -7.23
CA LEU A 80 11.28 -6.18 -6.62
C LEU A 80 12.59 -6.72 -6.05
N THR A 81 12.65 -7.99 -5.66
CA THR A 81 13.87 -8.63 -5.14
C THR A 81 14.81 -9.15 -6.22
N GLU A 82 14.32 -9.30 -7.45
CA GLU A 82 15.12 -9.71 -8.62
C GLU A 82 15.89 -8.54 -9.29
N LEU A 83 15.61 -7.29 -8.89
CA LEU A 83 16.26 -6.06 -9.38
C LEU A 83 17.54 -5.73 -8.59
#